data_AF-A0A2G5UJ23-F1
#
_entry.id   AF-A0A2G5UJ23-F1
#
_cell.length_a   1.000
_cell.length_b   1.000
_cell.length_c   1.000
_cell.angle_alpha   90.00
_cell.angle_beta   90.00
_cell.angle_gamma   90.00
#
_symmetry.space_group_name_H-M   'P 1'
#
loop_
_entity.id
_entity.type
_entity.pdbx_description
1 polymer ?
#
loop_
_entity_poly.entity_id
_entity_poly.type
_entity_poly.pdbx_seq_one_letter_code
_entity_poly.pdbx_strand_id
1 'polypeptide(L)'
;MSEEKEATIELNELGDALNEIEKLSPEERFQLLTNFIGGFEKWDQLNEDCRLHVAQFLDYKSMCNLERCSKQDQKTVKDAPIRIFSAEIVQLDNEYMGDRIEVTVRFGFTEDNYELSFSQDRENVERVCVVKRRRKIMIVESSNYCQEAVNFAEKMIRKGQNQLEELRVCIKKYPFENSQMRSLPHCKTARLGVMSKDEMWWWLKWLPKDNLDIWISPYEKNAFTLILSSEELNCQQFRNAEQLTIIGRVDYTNEQFLNLKLKDCLFDSIGVTDEIINQFIKNWINGVGCLFERMYLGSMEDRKVAEILRGIQFREWNQNFKDEISITNKVDPYESITLEIPDTCKGLLCLYHTGKRATSLDGDNYTFYTFPHSIFC
;
A
#
# COMPACT_ATOMS: atom_id res chain seq x y z
N MET A 1 -12.54 -25.52 -31.16
CA MET A 1 -13.87 -24.91 -31.24
C MET A 1 -14.70 -25.51 -30.12
N SER A 2 -14.70 -24.85 -28.97
CA SER A 2 -15.50 -25.23 -27.80
C SER A 2 -16.79 -24.41 -27.83
N GLU A 3 -17.92 -25.09 -27.82
CA GLU A 3 -19.25 -24.48 -27.75
C GLU A 3 -19.40 -23.74 -26.41
N GLU A 4 -19.52 -22.41 -26.45
CA GLU A 4 -20.00 -21.61 -25.33
C GLU A 4 -21.50 -21.93 -25.13
N LYS A 5 -21.82 -22.63 -24.04
CA LYS A 5 -23.20 -22.75 -23.58
C LYS A 5 -23.63 -21.43 -22.95
N GLU A 6 -24.42 -20.65 -23.66
CA GLU A 6 -25.21 -19.58 -23.05
C GLU A 6 -26.23 -20.20 -22.08
N ALA A 7 -25.97 -20.05 -20.78
CA ALA A 7 -26.93 -20.40 -19.75
C ALA A 7 -28.07 -19.37 -19.75
N THR A 8 -29.19 -19.73 -20.38
CA THR A 8 -30.44 -18.96 -20.33
C THR A 8 -31.19 -19.36 -19.07
N ILE A 9 -31.15 -18.52 -18.03
CA ILE A 9 -31.95 -18.73 -16.81
C ILE A 9 -33.34 -18.15 -17.03
N GLU A 10 -34.37 -18.99 -17.03
CA GLU A 10 -35.77 -18.54 -17.08
C GLU A 10 -36.19 -17.92 -15.73
N LEU A 11 -36.71 -16.70 -15.77
CA LEU A 11 -37.02 -15.82 -14.62
C LEU A 11 -38.17 -16.28 -13.70
N ASN A 12 -38.71 -17.48 -13.88
CA ASN A 12 -39.91 -17.95 -13.19
C ASN A 12 -39.63 -18.63 -11.83
N GLU A 13 -38.35 -18.87 -11.50
CA GLU A 13 -37.91 -19.50 -10.25
C GLU A 13 -36.88 -18.61 -9.55
N LEU A 14 -37.29 -17.39 -9.19
CA LEU A 14 -36.39 -16.37 -8.64
C LEU A 14 -35.64 -16.83 -7.38
N GLY A 15 -36.23 -17.73 -6.57
CA GLY A 15 -35.62 -18.24 -5.34
C GLY A 15 -34.49 -19.26 -5.58
N ASP A 16 -34.70 -20.21 -6.48
CA ASP A 16 -33.70 -21.24 -6.81
C ASP A 16 -32.59 -20.67 -7.70
N ALA A 17 -32.93 -19.74 -8.60
CA ALA A 17 -31.95 -19.00 -9.39
C ALA A 17 -31.00 -18.15 -8.51
N LEU A 18 -31.50 -17.54 -7.42
CA LEU A 18 -30.64 -16.77 -6.50
C LEU A 18 -29.62 -17.66 -5.77
N ASN A 19 -30.01 -18.86 -5.34
CA ASN A 19 -29.10 -19.82 -4.70
C ASN A 19 -28.03 -20.35 -5.65
N GLU A 20 -28.35 -20.53 -6.93
CA GLU A 20 -27.35 -20.91 -7.94
C GLU A 20 -26.44 -19.75 -8.30
N ILE A 21 -26.96 -18.51 -8.40
CA ILE A 21 -26.16 -17.30 -8.60
C ILE A 21 -25.20 -17.08 -7.43
N GLU A 22 -25.59 -17.40 -6.19
CA GLU A 22 -24.73 -17.30 -5.01
C GLU A 22 -23.60 -18.34 -4.96
N LYS A 23 -23.61 -19.36 -5.83
CA LYS A 23 -22.52 -20.33 -5.96
C LYS A 23 -21.52 -19.95 -7.05
N LEU A 24 -21.88 -19.02 -7.93
CA LEU A 24 -21.02 -18.54 -9.01
C LEU A 24 -19.83 -17.74 -8.48
N SER A 25 -18.73 -17.76 -9.21
CA SER A 25 -17.60 -16.86 -8.96
C SER A 25 -17.99 -15.39 -9.17
N PRO A 26 -17.25 -14.42 -8.60
CA PRO A 26 -17.50 -13.00 -8.83
C PRO A 26 -17.54 -12.62 -10.32
N GLU A 27 -16.64 -13.18 -11.13
CA GLU A 27 -16.60 -12.98 -12.58
C GLU A 27 -17.85 -13.53 -13.28
N GLU A 28 -18.29 -14.73 -12.92
CA GLU A 28 -19.47 -15.36 -13.52
C GLU A 28 -20.74 -14.58 -13.18
N ARG A 29 -20.90 -14.13 -11.93
CA ARG A 29 -22.02 -13.26 -11.53
C ARG A 29 -22.02 -11.96 -12.29
N PHE A 30 -20.85 -11.35 -12.47
CA PHE A 30 -20.70 -10.11 -13.21
C PHE A 30 -21.09 -10.29 -14.68
N GLN A 31 -20.68 -11.39 -15.32
CA GLN A 31 -21.06 -11.71 -16.69
C GLN A 31 -22.57 -11.92 -16.84
N LEU A 32 -23.18 -12.64 -15.90
CA LEU A 32 -24.63 -12.91 -15.89
C LEU A 32 -25.44 -11.61 -15.73
N LEU A 33 -25.02 -10.74 -14.83
CA LEU A 33 -25.58 -9.39 -14.66
C LEU A 33 -25.43 -8.55 -15.94
N THR A 34 -24.25 -8.57 -16.55
CA THR A 34 -23.97 -7.80 -17.77
C THR A 34 -24.86 -8.26 -18.94
N ASN A 35 -25.01 -9.58 -19.11
CA ASN A 35 -25.88 -10.20 -20.11
C ASN A 35 -27.36 -9.89 -19.85
N PHE A 36 -27.81 -9.96 -18.59
CA PHE A 36 -29.19 -9.66 -18.22
C PHE A 36 -29.57 -8.20 -18.53
N ILE A 37 -28.70 -7.26 -18.15
CA ILE A 37 -28.91 -5.80 -18.31
C ILE A 37 -28.82 -5.38 -19.79
N GLY A 38 -28.13 -6.17 -20.62
CA GLY A 38 -28.00 -5.89 -22.06
C GLY A 38 -27.30 -4.56 -22.34
N GLY A 39 -26.22 -4.26 -21.62
CA GLY A 39 -25.46 -3.02 -21.84
C GLY A 39 -26.20 -1.71 -21.56
N PHE A 40 -27.26 -1.74 -20.72
CA PHE A 40 -28.20 -0.68 -20.29
C PHE A 40 -29.59 -0.69 -20.95
N GLU A 41 -29.89 -1.59 -21.89
CA GLU A 41 -31.23 -1.69 -22.49
C GLU A 41 -32.35 -1.90 -21.47
N LYS A 42 -32.09 -2.68 -20.42
CA LYS A 42 -33.06 -2.94 -19.33
C LYS A 42 -32.81 -2.09 -18.08
N TRP A 43 -31.99 -1.05 -18.16
CA TRP A 43 -31.67 -0.18 -17.02
C TRP A 43 -32.91 0.38 -16.33
N ASP A 44 -33.90 0.80 -17.11
CA ASP A 44 -35.13 1.36 -16.58
C ASP A 44 -36.00 0.36 -15.82
N GLN A 45 -35.80 -0.94 -16.05
CA GLN A 45 -36.51 -2.04 -15.40
C GLN A 45 -35.89 -2.43 -14.05
N LEU A 46 -34.65 -1.98 -13.77
CA LEU A 46 -33.97 -2.27 -12.52
C LEU A 46 -34.54 -1.43 -11.37
N ASN A 47 -34.73 -2.07 -10.22
CA ASN A 47 -35.04 -1.39 -8.97
C ASN A 47 -33.82 -0.63 -8.43
N GLU A 48 -34.03 0.19 -7.39
CA GLU A 48 -33.00 1.07 -6.83
C GLU A 48 -31.75 0.29 -6.36
N ASP A 49 -31.95 -0.83 -5.67
CA ASP A 49 -30.85 -1.66 -5.14
C ASP A 49 -29.99 -2.26 -6.26
N CYS A 50 -30.62 -2.78 -7.33
CA CYS A 50 -29.91 -3.30 -8.49
C CYS A 50 -29.14 -2.19 -9.21
N ARG A 51 -29.73 -1.00 -9.37
CA ARG A 51 -29.06 0.15 -9.97
C ARG A 51 -27.84 0.58 -9.16
N LEU A 52 -27.95 0.64 -7.83
CA LEU A 52 -26.82 0.94 -6.94
C LEU A 52 -25.72 -0.12 -7.06
N HIS A 53 -26.11 -1.40 -7.10
CA HIS A 53 -25.18 -2.51 -7.24
C HIS A 53 -24.44 -2.47 -8.58
N VAL A 54 -25.09 -2.12 -9.68
CA VAL A 54 -24.43 -1.98 -10.99
C VAL A 54 -23.53 -0.75 -11.01
N ALA A 55 -24.00 0.37 -10.46
CA ALA A 55 -23.27 1.63 -10.44
C ALA A 55 -21.90 1.54 -9.73
N GLN A 56 -21.76 0.66 -8.73
CA GLN A 56 -20.47 0.49 -8.02
C GLN A 56 -19.34 -0.03 -8.93
N PHE A 57 -19.69 -0.72 -10.03
CA PHE A 57 -18.75 -1.30 -11.00
C PHE A 57 -18.51 -0.41 -12.22
N LEU A 58 -19.07 0.80 -12.22
CA LEU A 58 -18.82 1.77 -13.29
C LEU A 58 -17.56 2.56 -12.97
N ASP A 59 -16.72 2.77 -13.99
CA ASP A 59 -15.62 3.73 -13.87
C ASP A 59 -16.16 5.16 -13.64
N TYR A 60 -15.29 6.05 -13.17
CA TYR A 60 -15.71 7.43 -12.85
C TYR A 60 -16.36 8.15 -14.04
N LYS A 61 -15.85 7.93 -15.25
CA LYS A 61 -16.37 8.56 -16.46
C LYS A 61 -17.78 8.08 -16.79
N SER A 62 -18.02 6.78 -16.69
CA SER A 62 -19.30 6.13 -16.94
C SER A 62 -20.33 6.55 -15.91
N MET A 63 -19.93 6.65 -14.63
CA MET A 63 -20.77 7.26 -13.59
C MET A 63 -21.14 8.70 -13.89
N CYS A 64 -20.18 9.54 -14.30
CA CYS A 64 -20.48 10.93 -14.67
C CYS A 64 -21.42 11.04 -15.88
N ASN A 65 -21.34 10.10 -16.83
CA ASN A 65 -22.28 10.05 -17.95
C ASN A 65 -23.67 9.62 -17.48
N LEU A 66 -23.76 8.59 -16.64
CA LEU A 66 -25.01 8.08 -16.06
C LEU A 66 -25.70 9.15 -15.20
N GLU A 67 -24.94 9.93 -14.41
CA GLU A 67 -25.48 11.02 -13.58
C GLU A 67 -26.25 12.07 -14.41
N ARG A 68 -25.92 12.21 -15.70
CA ARG A 68 -26.52 13.20 -16.61
C ARG A 68 -27.74 12.67 -17.36
N CYS A 69 -28.04 11.38 -17.27
CA CYS A 69 -29.13 10.73 -18.00
C CYS A 69 -30.51 11.10 -17.42
N SER A 70 -30.67 11.07 -16.10
CA SER A 70 -31.93 11.42 -15.43
C SER A 70 -31.73 11.86 -13.97
N LYS A 71 -32.77 12.43 -13.35
CA LYS A 71 -32.76 12.74 -11.90
C LYS A 71 -32.62 11.49 -11.04
N GLN A 72 -33.20 10.36 -11.47
CA GLN A 72 -33.12 9.09 -10.76
C GLN A 72 -31.69 8.56 -10.83
N ASP A 73 -31.07 8.58 -12.01
CA ASP A 73 -29.69 8.13 -12.19
C ASP A 73 -28.70 9.03 -11.45
N GLN A 74 -28.96 10.33 -11.40
CA GLN A 74 -28.20 11.25 -10.57
C GLN A 74 -28.24 10.84 -9.09
N LYS A 75 -29.42 10.47 -8.58
CA LYS A 75 -29.55 9.96 -7.21
C LYS A 75 -28.76 8.66 -7.03
N THR A 76 -28.94 7.70 -7.93
CA THR A 76 -28.19 6.42 -7.92
C THR A 76 -26.68 6.65 -7.89
N VAL A 77 -26.12 7.51 -8.75
CA VAL A 77 -24.66 7.76 -8.79
C VAL A 77 -24.16 8.50 -7.55
N LYS A 78 -25.01 9.29 -6.90
CA LYS A 78 -24.66 9.97 -5.63
C LYS A 78 -24.63 9.00 -4.47
N ASP A 79 -25.56 8.05 -4.45
CA ASP A 79 -25.75 7.12 -3.35
C ASP A 79 -24.90 5.83 -3.51
N ALA A 80 -24.52 5.48 -4.73
CA ALA A 80 -23.70 4.30 -5.00
C ALA A 80 -22.27 4.44 -4.45
N PRO A 81 -21.78 3.47 -3.66
CA PRO A 81 -20.38 3.41 -3.29
C PRO A 81 -19.56 3.11 -4.54
N ILE A 82 -18.36 3.70 -4.64
CA ILE A 82 -17.45 3.41 -5.74
C ILE A 82 -16.42 2.39 -5.26
N ARG A 83 -16.18 1.35 -6.06
CA ARG A 83 -15.11 0.38 -5.77
C ARG A 83 -13.72 0.91 -6.09
N ILE A 84 -13.22 1.78 -5.24
CA ILE A 84 -11.85 2.30 -5.33
C ILE A 84 -10.94 1.36 -4.54
N PHE A 85 -9.96 0.78 -5.21
CA PHE A 85 -8.94 -0.05 -4.59
C PHE A 85 -7.82 0.81 -4.00
N SER A 86 -7.32 1.78 -4.78
CA SER A 86 -6.27 2.70 -4.32
C SER A 86 -6.50 4.14 -4.72
N ALA A 87 -5.99 5.05 -3.89
CA ALA A 87 -5.96 6.48 -4.14
C ALA A 87 -4.57 7.02 -3.86
N GLU A 88 -4.01 7.77 -4.81
CA GLU A 88 -2.72 8.43 -4.69
C GLU A 88 -2.87 9.93 -4.90
N ILE A 89 -2.22 10.73 -4.04
CA ILE A 89 -2.11 12.18 -4.16
C ILE A 89 -0.61 12.50 -4.09
N VAL A 90 -0.02 12.88 -5.20
CA VAL A 90 1.44 13.08 -5.29
C VAL A 90 1.73 14.43 -5.90
N GLN A 91 2.55 15.22 -5.21
CA GLN A 91 3.10 16.45 -5.76
C GLN A 91 4.34 16.10 -6.57
N LEU A 92 4.36 16.57 -7.81
CA LEU A 92 5.51 16.47 -8.68
C LEU A 92 6.18 17.84 -8.74
N ASP A 93 7.32 17.92 -8.08
CA ASP A 93 8.22 19.06 -8.20
C ASP A 93 9.07 18.86 -9.46
N ASN A 94 8.73 19.58 -10.53
CA ASN A 94 9.50 19.56 -11.76
C ASN A 94 9.99 20.97 -12.07
N GLU A 95 11.31 21.19 -11.97
CA GLU A 95 11.96 22.47 -12.24
C GLU A 95 11.60 23.07 -13.61
N TYR A 96 11.20 22.23 -14.58
CA TYR A 96 10.88 22.66 -15.94
C TYR A 96 9.38 22.75 -16.25
N MET A 97 8.52 22.04 -15.51
CA MET A 97 7.09 21.91 -15.83
C MET A 97 6.17 22.63 -14.82
N GLY A 98 6.76 23.26 -13.80
CA GLY A 98 6.02 23.89 -12.71
C GLY A 98 5.47 22.87 -11.72
N ASP A 99 5.07 23.37 -10.55
CA ASP A 99 4.48 22.54 -9.50
C ASP A 99 3.11 22.03 -9.97
N ARG A 100 2.90 20.72 -9.87
CA ARG A 100 1.60 20.10 -10.13
C ARG A 100 1.33 19.00 -9.12
N ILE A 101 0.05 18.75 -8.86
CA ILE A 101 -0.39 17.60 -8.08
C ILE A 101 -1.08 16.62 -9.00
N GLU A 102 -0.67 15.36 -8.91
CA GLU A 102 -1.31 14.23 -9.57
C GLU A 102 -2.19 13.49 -8.56
N VAL A 103 -3.43 13.25 -8.97
CA VAL A 103 -4.37 12.41 -8.26
C VAL A 103 -4.65 11.19 -9.12
N THR A 104 -4.32 10.01 -8.61
CA THR A 104 -4.53 8.73 -9.29
C THR A 104 -5.52 7.90 -8.50
N VAL A 105 -6.56 7.41 -9.17
CA VAL A 105 -7.57 6.53 -8.59
C VAL A 105 -7.59 5.23 -9.37
N ARG A 106 -7.38 4.11 -8.69
CA ARG A 106 -7.45 2.76 -9.26
C ARG A 106 -8.71 2.07 -8.75
N PHE A 107 -9.49 1.51 -9.67
CA PHE A 107 -10.70 0.78 -9.33
C PHE A 107 -10.41 -0.72 -9.24
N GLY A 108 -11.11 -1.43 -8.35
CA GLY A 108 -10.88 -2.87 -8.14
C GLY A 108 -11.34 -3.79 -9.27
N PHE A 109 -11.89 -3.24 -10.36
CA PHE A 109 -12.52 -3.99 -11.47
C PHE A 109 -11.97 -3.60 -12.84
N THR A 110 -11.00 -2.70 -12.92
CA THR A 110 -10.37 -2.30 -14.19
C THR A 110 -8.87 -2.12 -14.00
N GLU A 111 -8.11 -2.45 -15.05
CA GLU A 111 -6.67 -2.16 -15.12
C GLU A 111 -6.39 -0.68 -15.42
N ASP A 112 -7.36 0.04 -15.98
CA ASP A 112 -7.21 1.46 -16.33
C ASP A 112 -7.29 2.34 -15.07
N ASN A 113 -6.21 3.07 -14.78
CA ASN A 113 -6.19 4.11 -13.77
C ASN A 113 -6.93 5.36 -14.25
N TYR A 114 -7.56 6.07 -13.31
CA TYR A 114 -8.08 7.41 -13.55
C TYR A 114 -7.12 8.45 -12.97
N GLU A 115 -6.41 9.14 -13.86
CA GLU A 115 -5.35 10.09 -13.52
C GLU A 115 -5.79 11.52 -13.85
N LEU A 116 -5.58 12.41 -12.89
CA LEU A 116 -5.77 13.85 -13.03
C LEU A 116 -4.54 14.61 -12.56
N SER A 117 -4.07 15.55 -13.37
CA SER A 117 -3.05 16.52 -12.98
C SER A 117 -3.72 17.88 -12.74
N PHE A 118 -3.30 18.55 -11.67
CA PHE A 118 -3.74 19.88 -11.28
C PHE A 118 -2.54 20.81 -11.23
N SER A 119 -2.59 21.91 -11.98
CA SER A 119 -1.54 22.94 -12.02
C SER A 119 -2.16 24.33 -12.01
N GLN A 120 -1.39 25.32 -11.57
CA GLN A 120 -1.83 26.71 -11.56
C GLN A 120 -1.70 27.33 -12.96
N ASP A 121 -2.78 27.90 -13.49
CA ASP A 121 -2.78 28.74 -14.70
C ASP A 121 -3.31 30.14 -14.35
N ARG A 122 -2.39 31.06 -14.06
CA ARG A 122 -2.69 32.42 -13.59
C ARG A 122 -3.60 32.37 -12.35
N GLU A 123 -4.82 32.89 -12.45
CA GLU A 123 -5.82 32.92 -11.38
C GLU A 123 -6.72 31.68 -11.34
N ASN A 124 -6.56 30.75 -12.29
CA ASN A 124 -7.36 29.55 -12.43
C ASN A 124 -6.52 28.28 -12.20
N VAL A 125 -7.21 27.16 -12.00
CA VAL A 125 -6.59 25.84 -11.94
C VAL A 125 -6.80 25.12 -13.27
N GLU A 126 -5.71 24.70 -13.90
CA GLU A 126 -5.74 23.78 -15.02
C GLU A 126 -5.87 22.35 -14.48
N ARG A 127 -6.92 21.66 -14.89
CA ARG A 127 -7.15 20.24 -14.61
C ARG A 127 -7.00 19.44 -15.90
N VAL A 128 -5.99 18.58 -15.95
CA VAL A 128 -5.69 17.74 -17.10
C VAL A 128 -6.03 16.30 -16.78
N CYS A 129 -6.91 15.70 -17.59
CA CYS A 129 -7.19 14.26 -17.54
C CYS A 129 -6.46 13.57 -18.69
N VAL A 130 -5.68 12.53 -18.36
CA VAL A 130 -4.95 11.73 -19.34
C VAL A 130 -5.63 10.38 -19.44
N VAL A 131 -6.25 10.09 -20.59
CA VAL A 131 -6.85 8.77 -20.87
C VAL A 131 -6.35 8.29 -22.21
N LYS A 132 -5.64 7.15 -22.24
CA LYS A 132 -5.20 6.47 -23.48
C LYS A 132 -4.56 7.45 -24.50
N ARG A 133 -3.62 8.28 -24.04
CA ARG A 133 -2.89 9.31 -24.80
C ARG A 133 -3.70 10.53 -25.27
N ARG A 134 -5.00 10.64 -24.93
CA ARG A 134 -5.77 11.86 -25.16
C ARG A 134 -5.72 12.73 -23.90
N ARG A 135 -5.30 13.98 -24.07
CA ARG A 135 -5.32 15.00 -23.03
C ARG A 135 -6.62 15.78 -23.14
N LYS A 136 -7.41 15.80 -22.06
CA LYS A 136 -8.55 16.70 -21.92
C LYS A 136 -8.21 17.72 -20.85
N ILE A 137 -8.14 18.98 -21.25
CA ILE A 137 -7.88 20.11 -20.37
C ILE A 137 -9.22 20.73 -19.96
N MET A 138 -9.36 21.03 -18.68
CA MET A 138 -10.49 21.77 -18.12
C MET A 138 -9.93 22.89 -17.25
N ILE A 139 -10.46 24.10 -17.41
CA ILE A 139 -10.11 25.24 -16.56
C ILE A 139 -11.16 25.32 -15.46
N VAL A 140 -10.70 25.41 -14.21
CA VAL A 140 -11.53 25.54 -13.02
C VAL A 140 -11.25 26.92 -12.41
N GLU A 141 -12.32 27.67 -12.15
CA GLU A 141 -12.25 28.94 -11.43
C GLU A 141 -11.86 28.67 -9.96
N SER A 142 -10.56 28.71 -9.69
CA SER A 142 -9.98 28.50 -8.37
C SER A 142 -8.57 29.10 -8.35
N SER A 143 -8.21 29.74 -7.24
CA SER A 143 -6.89 30.36 -7.07
C SER A 143 -5.85 29.41 -6.48
N ASN A 144 -6.22 28.18 -6.12
CA ASN A 144 -5.32 27.24 -5.46
C ASN A 144 -5.49 25.81 -6.01
N TYR A 145 -4.57 25.42 -6.88
CA TYR A 145 -4.54 24.08 -7.47
C TYR A 145 -4.38 22.95 -6.44
N CYS A 146 -3.66 23.19 -5.33
CA CYS A 146 -3.48 22.20 -4.27
C CYS A 146 -4.79 21.92 -3.53
N GLN A 147 -5.52 22.97 -3.14
CA GLN A 147 -6.83 22.81 -2.52
C GLN A 147 -7.81 22.10 -3.45
N GLU A 148 -7.80 22.43 -4.75
CA GLU A 148 -8.69 21.78 -5.73
C GLU A 148 -8.35 20.30 -5.93
N ALA A 149 -7.06 19.96 -6.03
CA ALA A 149 -6.61 18.57 -6.12
C ALA A 149 -7.03 17.76 -4.88
N VAL A 150 -6.83 18.32 -3.69
CA VAL A 150 -7.22 17.67 -2.42
C VAL A 150 -8.74 17.53 -2.32
N ASN A 151 -9.52 18.56 -2.66
CA ASN A 151 -10.98 18.49 -2.69
C ASN A 151 -11.47 17.36 -3.59
N PHE A 152 -10.86 17.22 -4.78
CA PHE A 152 -11.18 16.13 -5.69
C PHE A 152 -10.80 14.76 -5.10
N ALA A 153 -9.57 14.62 -4.60
CA ALA A 153 -9.07 13.37 -4.06
C ALA A 153 -9.89 12.90 -2.84
N GLU A 154 -10.14 13.76 -1.87
CA GLU A 154 -10.95 13.45 -0.69
C GLU A 154 -12.40 13.11 -1.05
N LYS A 155 -12.97 13.76 -2.07
CA LYS A 155 -14.30 13.38 -2.60
C LYS A 155 -14.29 11.96 -3.13
N MET A 156 -13.25 11.55 -3.85
CA MET A 156 -13.10 10.19 -4.36
C MET A 156 -12.88 9.20 -3.22
N ILE A 157 -11.93 9.46 -2.33
CA ILE A 157 -11.65 8.65 -1.14
C ILE A 157 -12.92 8.43 -0.32
N ARG A 158 -13.73 9.47 -0.07
CA ARG A 158 -14.99 9.34 0.66
C ARG A 158 -16.00 8.43 -0.04
N LYS A 159 -16.07 8.47 -1.37
CA LYS A 159 -16.94 7.57 -2.15
C LYS A 159 -16.47 6.10 -2.11
N GLY A 160 -15.16 5.87 -1.94
CA GLY A 160 -14.55 4.55 -1.85
C GLY A 160 -14.14 4.13 -0.44
N GLN A 161 -14.51 4.88 0.61
CA GLN A 161 -13.91 4.77 1.96
C GLN A 161 -13.98 3.36 2.57
N ASN A 162 -15.01 2.58 2.21
CA ASN A 162 -15.24 1.23 2.74
C ASN A 162 -14.54 0.13 1.93
N GLN A 163 -13.84 0.48 0.86
CA GLN A 163 -13.19 -0.48 -0.04
C GLN A 163 -11.75 -0.08 -0.40
N LEU A 164 -11.35 1.14 -0.05
CA LEU A 164 -9.99 1.63 -0.26
C LEU A 164 -9.00 0.79 0.56
N GLU A 165 -8.17 0.02 -0.12
CA GLU A 165 -7.15 -0.82 0.48
C GLU A 165 -5.78 -0.13 0.55
N GLU A 166 -5.49 0.76 -0.41
CA GLU A 166 -4.20 1.44 -0.48
C GLU A 166 -4.35 2.96 -0.56
N LEU A 167 -3.63 3.68 0.30
CA LEU A 167 -3.56 5.13 0.30
C LEU A 167 -2.10 5.57 0.13
N ARG A 168 -1.86 6.48 -0.82
CA ARG A 168 -0.59 7.20 -0.94
C ARG A 168 -0.82 8.70 -0.92
N VAL A 169 -0.13 9.39 -0.03
CA VAL A 169 -0.16 10.86 0.03
C VAL A 169 1.26 11.36 0.15
N CYS A 170 1.73 12.11 -0.83
CA CYS A 170 3.03 12.77 -0.82
C CYS A 170 2.87 14.17 -1.41
N ILE A 171 2.42 15.14 -0.62
CA ILE A 171 2.28 16.54 -1.05
C ILE A 171 2.90 17.50 -0.05
N LYS A 172 3.40 18.65 -0.52
CA LYS A 172 3.85 19.71 0.37
C LYS A 172 2.65 20.45 0.92
N LYS A 173 2.65 20.72 2.23
CA LYS A 173 1.67 21.59 2.91
C LYS A 173 0.23 21.18 2.61
N TYR A 174 -0.13 19.95 2.96
CA TYR A 174 -1.51 19.49 2.85
C TYR A 174 -2.47 20.47 3.56
N PRO A 175 -3.59 20.88 2.93
CA PRO A 175 -4.49 21.89 3.49
C PRO A 175 -5.42 21.30 4.56
N PHE A 176 -4.86 20.95 5.73
CA PHE A 176 -5.55 20.25 6.81
C PHE A 176 -6.80 20.97 7.34
N GLU A 177 -6.79 22.31 7.37
CA GLU A 177 -7.89 23.13 7.90
C GLU A 177 -9.21 22.93 7.13
N ASN A 178 -9.12 22.62 5.85
CA ASN A 178 -10.27 22.44 4.95
C ASN A 178 -10.57 20.96 4.65
N SER A 179 -9.82 20.05 5.27
CA SER A 179 -9.95 18.62 5.00
C SER A 179 -11.29 18.06 5.45
N GLN A 180 -11.90 17.25 4.59
CA GLN A 180 -13.13 16.50 4.80
C GLN A 180 -12.87 15.00 4.94
N MET A 181 -11.63 14.61 5.25
CA MET A 181 -11.24 13.21 5.46
C MET A 181 -12.09 12.53 6.55
N ARG A 182 -12.24 11.23 6.40
CA ARG A 182 -12.98 10.35 7.32
C ARG A 182 -12.19 9.07 7.54
N SER A 183 -12.66 8.26 8.48
CA SER A 183 -12.08 6.94 8.77
C SER A 183 -12.04 6.06 7.51
N LEU A 184 -10.92 5.35 7.32
CA LEU A 184 -10.64 4.43 6.23
C LEU A 184 -10.47 3.01 6.79
N PRO A 185 -11.55 2.36 7.26
CA PRO A 185 -11.46 1.14 8.08
C PRO A 185 -10.87 -0.07 7.36
N HIS A 186 -10.81 -0.07 6.03
CA HIS A 186 -10.32 -1.17 5.20
C HIS A 186 -8.96 -0.89 4.54
N CYS A 187 -8.33 0.24 4.85
CA CYS A 187 -7.01 0.56 4.35
C CYS A 187 -5.97 -0.41 4.93
N LYS A 188 -5.33 -1.20 4.08
CA LYS A 188 -4.29 -2.17 4.44
C LYS A 188 -2.90 -1.60 4.28
N THR A 189 -2.70 -0.61 3.41
CA THR A 189 -1.39 -0.01 3.17
C THR A 189 -1.49 1.50 3.07
N ALA A 190 -0.67 2.20 3.86
CA ALA A 190 -0.56 3.65 3.81
C ALA A 190 0.88 4.08 3.52
N ARG A 191 1.05 4.94 2.51
CA ARG A 191 2.33 5.54 2.11
C ARG A 191 2.26 7.05 2.25
N LEU A 192 2.96 7.60 3.24
CA LEU A 192 2.80 8.99 3.69
C LEU A 192 4.13 9.75 3.55
N GLY A 193 4.13 10.75 2.68
CA GLY A 193 5.13 11.81 2.62
C GLY A 193 4.72 12.94 3.55
N VAL A 194 5.44 13.14 4.65
CA VAL A 194 5.04 14.07 5.73
C VAL A 194 6.05 15.20 5.92
N MET A 195 5.61 16.41 6.26
CA MET A 195 6.50 17.53 6.59
C MET A 195 6.82 17.60 8.09
N SER A 196 5.99 16.98 8.94
CA SER A 196 6.14 17.01 10.38
C SER A 196 5.52 15.77 11.06
N LYS A 197 5.82 15.59 12.35
CA LYS A 197 5.18 14.57 13.18
C LYS A 197 3.68 14.81 13.36
N ASP A 198 3.27 16.06 13.48
CA ASP A 198 1.85 16.42 13.63
C ASP A 198 1.05 16.00 12.40
N GLU A 199 1.61 16.20 11.20
CA GLU A 199 1.02 15.73 9.94
C GLU A 199 0.94 14.19 9.88
N MET A 200 2.01 13.49 10.27
CA MET A 200 1.99 12.03 10.38
C MET A 200 0.87 11.54 11.29
N TRP A 201 0.76 12.10 12.50
CA TRP A 201 -0.28 11.73 13.46
C TRP A 201 -1.68 12.09 12.99
N TRP A 202 -1.83 13.21 12.29
CA TRP A 202 -3.10 13.59 11.67
C TRP A 202 -3.56 12.54 10.66
N TRP A 203 -2.66 12.01 9.82
CA TRP A 203 -3.00 10.92 8.88
C TRP A 203 -3.32 9.60 9.59
N LEU A 204 -2.50 9.20 10.56
CA LEU A 204 -2.69 7.95 11.29
C LEU A 204 -4.02 7.89 12.05
N LYS A 205 -4.61 9.04 12.41
CA LYS A 205 -5.95 9.14 13.01
C LYS A 205 -7.05 8.55 12.12
N TRP A 206 -6.91 8.64 10.80
CA TRP A 206 -7.93 8.19 9.84
C TRP A 206 -7.75 6.74 9.40
N LEU A 207 -6.60 6.14 9.72
CA LEU A 207 -6.22 4.80 9.31
C LEU A 207 -6.57 3.76 10.38
N PRO A 208 -6.75 2.48 10.01
CA PRO A 208 -7.11 1.45 10.95
C PRO A 208 -5.96 1.20 11.93
N LYS A 209 -6.31 0.76 13.13
CA LYS A 209 -5.34 0.49 14.20
C LYS A 209 -4.64 -0.86 14.05
N ASP A 210 -5.23 -1.76 13.27
CA ASP A 210 -4.81 -3.14 13.08
C ASP A 210 -4.75 -3.45 11.58
N ASN A 211 -3.92 -4.41 11.19
CA ASN A 211 -3.75 -4.88 9.80
C ASN A 211 -3.40 -3.74 8.81
N LEU A 212 -2.51 -2.84 9.24
CA LEU A 212 -2.06 -1.71 8.44
C LEU A 212 -0.55 -1.75 8.26
N ASP A 213 -0.12 -1.90 7.01
CA ASP A 213 1.26 -1.71 6.59
C ASP A 213 1.53 -0.22 6.36
N ILE A 214 2.65 0.26 6.89
CA ILE A 214 2.92 1.70 6.97
C ILE A 214 4.27 2.01 6.36
N TRP A 215 4.24 2.95 5.41
CA TRP A 215 5.41 3.59 4.85
C TRP A 215 5.36 5.08 5.13
N ILE A 216 6.30 5.60 5.93
CA ILE A 216 6.39 7.02 6.23
C ILE A 216 7.74 7.54 5.75
N SER A 217 7.73 8.64 5.02
CA SER A 217 8.93 9.34 4.60
C SER A 217 8.77 10.84 4.83
N PRO A 218 9.79 11.56 5.32
CA PRO A 218 9.78 13.00 5.29
C PRO A 218 9.75 13.44 3.82
N TYR A 219 8.90 14.42 3.53
CA TYR A 219 8.78 14.93 2.17
C TYR A 219 10.09 15.61 1.74
N GLU A 220 10.71 16.38 2.63
CA GLU A 220 12.03 16.97 2.37
C GLU A 220 13.11 15.90 2.41
N LYS A 221 14.12 16.03 1.53
CA LYS A 221 15.22 15.05 1.37
C LYS A 221 16.05 14.82 2.64
N ASN A 222 15.82 15.58 3.70
CA ASN A 222 16.50 15.37 4.97
C ASN A 222 15.77 14.32 5.82
N ALA A 223 16.07 13.04 5.55
CA ALA A 223 15.57 11.88 6.28
C ALA A 223 15.67 12.03 7.81
N PHE A 224 16.67 12.78 8.30
CA PHE A 224 16.94 12.95 9.73
C PHE A 224 15.98 13.88 10.47
N THR A 225 15.06 14.54 9.76
CA THR A 225 14.08 15.46 10.37
C THR A 225 12.96 14.73 11.11
N LEU A 226 12.60 13.53 10.66
CA LEU A 226 11.61 12.70 11.31
C LEU A 226 12.29 11.84 12.38
N ILE A 227 11.94 12.07 13.65
CA ILE A 227 12.45 11.31 14.80
C ILE A 227 11.28 10.82 15.65
N LEU A 228 11.10 9.51 15.73
CA LEU A 228 10.07 8.88 16.56
C LEU A 228 10.66 8.31 17.84
N SER A 229 10.07 8.68 18.98
CA SER A 229 10.46 8.13 20.29
C SER A 229 9.92 6.71 20.51
N SER A 230 10.46 6.01 21.49
CA SER A 230 9.93 4.71 21.95
C SER A 230 8.45 4.74 22.34
N GLU A 231 7.98 5.84 22.93
CA GLU A 231 6.56 6.02 23.29
C GLU A 231 5.67 6.14 22.04
N GLU A 232 6.11 6.91 21.05
CA GLU A 232 5.44 7.07 19.75
C GLU A 232 5.36 5.74 18.99
N LEU A 233 6.44 4.96 19.04
CA LEU A 233 6.53 3.63 18.42
C LEU A 233 5.64 2.57 19.09
N ASN A 234 5.17 2.82 20.31
CA ASN A 234 4.30 1.91 21.05
C ASN A 234 2.81 2.03 20.65
N CYS A 235 2.49 2.88 19.66
CA CYS A 235 1.12 2.99 19.16
C CYS A 235 0.65 1.69 18.49
N GLN A 236 -0.66 1.47 18.50
CA GLN A 236 -1.26 0.20 18.04
C GLN A 236 -0.93 -0.09 16.57
N GLN A 237 -1.02 0.94 15.72
CA GLN A 237 -0.70 0.86 14.30
C GLN A 237 0.71 0.29 14.04
N PHE A 238 1.74 0.81 14.71
CA PHE A 238 3.12 0.36 14.49
C PHE A 238 3.40 -1.02 15.07
N ARG A 239 2.76 -1.36 16.18
CA ARG A 239 2.94 -2.67 16.83
C ARG A 239 2.29 -3.82 16.08
N ASN A 240 1.20 -3.52 15.38
CA ASN A 240 0.37 -4.51 14.69
C ASN A 240 0.61 -4.51 13.18
N ALA A 241 1.47 -3.62 12.67
CA ALA A 241 1.93 -3.65 11.29
C ALA A 241 2.69 -4.96 11.03
N GLU A 242 2.51 -5.54 9.84
CA GLU A 242 3.41 -6.60 9.37
C GLU A 242 4.61 -5.97 8.65
N GLN A 243 4.37 -4.85 7.95
CA GLN A 243 5.40 -4.07 7.27
C GLN A 243 5.45 -2.65 7.82
N LEU A 244 6.63 -2.24 8.28
CA LEU A 244 6.85 -0.88 8.77
C LEU A 244 8.13 -0.32 8.19
N THR A 245 7.98 0.72 7.37
CA THR A 245 9.12 1.48 6.91
C THR A 245 8.99 2.95 7.28
N ILE A 246 10.02 3.47 7.91
CA ILE A 246 10.16 4.87 8.29
C ILE A 246 11.48 5.36 7.71
N ILE A 247 11.43 6.22 6.70
CA ILE A 247 12.61 6.91 6.16
C ILE A 247 13.02 8.02 7.13
N GLY A 248 13.46 7.64 8.32
CA GLY A 248 13.80 8.55 9.39
C GLY A 248 14.33 7.80 10.59
N ARG A 249 14.52 8.52 11.69
CA ARG A 249 15.13 7.98 12.90
C ARG A 249 14.10 7.46 13.89
N VAL A 250 14.36 6.29 14.45
CA VAL A 250 13.51 5.68 15.46
C VAL A 250 14.33 5.31 16.69
N ASP A 251 13.79 5.62 17.86
CA ASP A 251 14.39 5.37 19.16
C ASP A 251 13.71 4.19 19.86
N TYR A 252 13.82 3.00 19.27
CA TYR A 252 13.37 1.77 19.93
C TYR A 252 14.21 1.50 21.17
N THR A 253 13.55 1.14 22.28
CA THR A 253 14.26 0.54 23.41
C THR A 253 14.77 -0.85 23.04
N ASN A 254 15.79 -1.33 23.74
CA ASN A 254 16.31 -2.70 23.56
C ASN A 254 15.21 -3.75 23.69
N GLU A 255 14.31 -3.58 24.65
CA GLU A 255 13.17 -4.49 24.85
C GLU A 255 12.19 -4.43 23.69
N GLN A 256 11.85 -3.24 23.20
CA GLN A 256 10.94 -3.10 22.05
C GLN A 256 11.55 -3.74 20.78
N PHE A 257 12.83 -3.49 20.53
CA PHE A 257 13.55 -4.03 19.37
C PHE A 257 13.62 -5.57 19.39
N LEU A 258 13.94 -6.16 20.55
CA LEU A 258 14.03 -7.62 20.69
C LEU A 258 12.66 -8.32 20.58
N ASN A 259 11.56 -7.58 20.76
CA ASN A 259 10.18 -8.08 20.71
C ASN A 259 9.41 -7.58 19.47
N LEU A 260 10.10 -7.10 18.43
CA LEU A 260 9.46 -6.74 17.17
C LEU A 260 8.70 -7.93 16.58
N LYS A 261 7.58 -7.64 15.91
CA LYS A 261 6.73 -8.63 15.21
C LYS A 261 6.62 -8.36 13.70
N LEU A 262 7.50 -7.50 13.19
CA LEU A 262 7.51 -7.05 11.80
C LEU A 262 8.07 -8.15 10.91
N LYS A 263 7.41 -8.40 9.78
CA LYS A 263 7.93 -9.23 8.70
C LYS A 263 8.93 -8.45 7.86
N ASP A 264 8.59 -7.22 7.50
CA ASP A 264 9.48 -6.33 6.76
C ASP A 264 9.63 -5.00 7.50
N CYS A 265 10.87 -4.55 7.71
CA CYS A 265 11.07 -3.21 8.25
C CYS A 265 12.30 -2.48 7.71
N LEU A 266 12.20 -1.14 7.67
CA LEU A 266 13.32 -0.26 7.34
C LEU A 266 13.23 1.02 8.17
N PHE A 267 14.30 1.33 8.90
CA PHE A 267 14.45 2.59 9.64
C PHE A 267 15.90 2.83 10.06
N ASP A 268 16.24 4.09 10.36
CA ASP A 268 17.50 4.43 11.00
C ASP A 268 17.34 4.33 12.52
N SER A 269 18.12 3.48 13.18
CA SER A 269 18.04 3.36 14.64
C SER A 269 18.94 4.36 15.35
N ILE A 270 18.43 4.96 16.43
CA ILE A 270 19.23 5.79 17.35
C ILE A 270 19.88 4.94 18.44
N GLY A 271 19.10 4.06 19.08
CA GLY A 271 19.52 3.37 20.31
C GLY A 271 19.96 1.90 20.14
N VAL A 272 19.74 1.28 18.97
CA VAL A 272 20.04 -0.15 18.79
C VAL A 272 21.53 -0.37 18.52
N THR A 273 22.21 -0.91 19.52
CA THR A 273 23.65 -1.25 19.45
C THR A 273 23.91 -2.59 18.78
N ASP A 274 25.17 -2.81 18.40
CA ASP A 274 25.61 -4.05 17.77
C ASP A 274 25.47 -5.27 18.69
N GLU A 275 25.57 -5.11 20.02
CA GLU A 275 25.27 -6.17 20.99
C GLU A 275 23.80 -6.57 20.99
N ILE A 276 22.90 -5.60 20.81
CA ILE A 276 21.46 -5.87 20.79
C ILE A 276 21.08 -6.56 19.48
N ILE A 277 21.69 -6.17 18.36
CA ILE A 277 21.55 -6.89 17.08
C ILE A 277 22.09 -8.32 17.19
N ASN A 278 23.26 -8.52 17.82
CA ASN A 278 23.79 -9.86 18.11
C ASN A 278 22.80 -10.71 18.91
N GLN A 279 22.19 -10.12 19.95
CA GLN A 279 21.19 -10.81 20.77
C GLN A 279 19.92 -11.14 19.96
N PHE A 280 19.45 -10.22 19.11
CA PHE A 280 18.32 -10.45 18.21
C PHE A 280 18.57 -11.64 17.29
N ILE A 281 19.73 -11.68 16.63
CA ILE A 281 20.11 -12.80 15.75
C ILE A 281 20.21 -14.11 16.55
N LYS A 282 20.81 -14.09 17.75
CA LYS A 282 20.86 -15.28 18.61
C LYS A 282 19.49 -15.78 19.02
N ASN A 283 18.53 -14.89 19.31
CA ASN A 283 17.16 -15.27 19.60
C ASN A 283 16.52 -15.97 18.39
N TRP A 284 16.73 -15.42 17.19
CA TRP A 284 16.26 -16.03 15.94
C TRP A 284 16.88 -17.42 15.71
N ILE A 285 18.22 -17.55 15.82
CA ILE A 285 18.94 -18.82 15.67
C ILE A 285 18.38 -19.91 16.59
N ASN A 286 17.98 -19.55 17.82
CA ASN A 286 17.45 -20.47 18.81
C ASN A 286 15.93 -20.68 18.73
N GLY A 287 15.25 -20.10 17.72
CA GLY A 287 13.80 -20.24 17.51
C GLY A 287 12.92 -19.47 18.49
N VAL A 288 13.46 -18.48 19.21
CA VAL A 288 12.74 -17.65 20.20
C VAL A 288 12.50 -16.23 19.68
N GLY A 289 13.07 -15.88 18.52
CA GLY A 289 12.99 -14.55 17.92
C GLY A 289 11.77 -14.31 17.02
N CYS A 290 11.69 -13.09 16.47
CA CYS A 290 10.68 -12.69 15.48
C CYS A 290 10.78 -13.54 14.20
N LEU A 291 9.64 -13.86 13.61
CA LEU A 291 9.55 -14.31 12.22
C LEU A 291 9.59 -13.07 11.31
N PHE A 292 10.80 -12.66 10.92
CA PHE A 292 11.00 -11.60 9.94
C PHE A 292 11.39 -12.18 8.58
N GLU A 293 11.05 -11.47 7.51
CA GLU A 293 11.50 -11.74 6.15
C GLU A 293 12.64 -10.81 5.77
N ARG A 294 12.53 -9.49 6.06
CA ARG A 294 13.60 -8.52 5.77
C ARG A 294 13.66 -7.41 6.81
N MET A 295 14.87 -6.98 7.12
CA MET A 295 15.13 -5.91 8.08
C MET A 295 16.32 -5.07 7.61
N TYR A 296 16.07 -3.77 7.48
CA TYR A 296 17.06 -2.76 7.12
C TYR A 296 17.21 -1.81 8.31
N LEU A 297 18.38 -1.84 8.95
CA LEU A 297 18.68 -1.02 10.11
C LEU A 297 19.81 -0.05 9.77
N GLY A 298 19.44 1.21 9.55
CA GLY A 298 20.42 2.27 9.44
C GLY A 298 20.98 2.69 10.79
N SER A 299 22.10 3.41 10.74
CA SER A 299 22.85 3.92 11.87
C SER A 299 23.66 5.13 11.43
N MET A 300 23.88 6.06 12.36
CA MET A 300 24.83 7.18 12.16
C MET A 300 26.29 6.75 12.37
N GLU A 301 26.49 5.61 13.03
CA GLU A 301 27.81 5.02 13.29
C GLU A 301 28.02 3.78 12.44
N ASP A 302 29.28 3.56 12.03
CA ASP A 302 29.69 2.35 11.33
C ASP A 302 29.41 1.11 12.18
N ARG A 303 28.73 0.13 11.59
CA ARG A 303 28.43 -1.14 12.23
C ARG A 303 29.67 -2.02 12.29
N LYS A 304 29.94 -2.64 13.44
CA LYS A 304 31.07 -3.53 13.64
C LYS A 304 30.63 -4.98 13.50
N VAL A 305 30.87 -5.54 12.31
CA VAL A 305 30.59 -6.95 11.98
C VAL A 305 31.09 -7.92 13.07
N ALA A 306 32.29 -7.70 13.62
CA ALA A 306 32.87 -8.55 14.65
C ALA A 306 32.06 -8.57 15.97
N GLU A 307 31.44 -7.44 16.35
CA GLU A 307 30.57 -7.36 17.52
C GLU A 307 29.21 -8.02 17.24
N ILE A 308 28.62 -7.75 16.07
CA ILE A 308 27.35 -8.32 15.63
C ILE A 308 27.41 -9.85 15.50
N LEU A 309 28.53 -10.40 15.00
CA LEU A 309 28.71 -11.85 14.81
C LEU A 309 29.34 -12.57 16.00
N ARG A 310 29.60 -11.89 17.11
CA ARG A 310 30.30 -12.47 18.26
C ARG A 310 29.58 -13.71 18.81
N GLY A 311 30.24 -14.86 18.69
CA GLY A 311 29.71 -16.16 19.14
C GLY A 311 28.60 -16.74 18.28
N ILE A 312 28.44 -16.25 17.04
CA ILE A 312 27.53 -16.81 16.03
C ILE A 312 28.37 -17.61 15.03
N GLN A 313 27.94 -18.83 14.72
CA GLN A 313 28.52 -19.60 13.63
C GLN A 313 27.89 -19.12 12.31
N PHE A 314 28.73 -18.90 11.31
CA PHE A 314 28.28 -18.41 10.02
C PHE A 314 29.15 -18.97 8.89
N ARG A 315 28.66 -18.83 7.67
CA ARG A 315 29.35 -19.18 6.42
C ARG A 315 29.36 -17.97 5.51
N GLU A 316 30.51 -17.67 4.92
CA GLU A 316 30.60 -16.69 3.83
C GLU A 316 29.96 -17.26 2.56
N TRP A 317 29.26 -16.40 1.82
CA TRP A 317 28.80 -16.76 0.47
C TRP A 317 29.99 -16.90 -0.50
N ASN A 318 29.73 -17.38 -1.71
CA ASN A 318 30.79 -17.60 -2.70
C ASN A 318 31.47 -16.27 -3.12
N GLN A 319 32.56 -16.36 -3.88
CA GLN A 319 33.41 -15.22 -4.29
C GLN A 319 32.64 -14.02 -4.93
N ASN A 320 31.41 -14.22 -5.39
CA ASN A 320 30.59 -13.18 -6.01
C ASN A 320 29.78 -12.35 -5.00
N PHE A 321 29.71 -12.75 -3.73
CA PHE A 321 28.94 -12.11 -2.65
C PHE A 321 29.80 -11.93 -1.40
N LYS A 322 30.93 -11.25 -1.57
CA LYS A 322 31.99 -11.16 -0.54
C LYS A 322 31.54 -10.48 0.76
N ASP A 323 30.50 -9.65 0.67
CA ASP A 323 30.01 -8.84 1.80
C ASP A 323 28.78 -9.47 2.46
N GLU A 324 28.36 -10.64 1.99
CA GLU A 324 27.20 -11.36 2.51
C GLU A 324 27.61 -12.59 3.32
N ILE A 325 26.95 -12.78 4.45
CA ILE A 325 27.19 -13.88 5.38
C ILE A 325 25.89 -14.63 5.66
N SER A 326 25.92 -15.96 5.54
CA SER A 326 24.79 -16.85 5.86
C SER A 326 24.86 -17.37 7.28
N ILE A 327 23.74 -17.32 7.99
CA ILE A 327 23.55 -17.79 9.37
C ILE A 327 22.39 -18.78 9.39
N THR A 328 22.65 -20.01 9.81
CA THR A 328 21.66 -21.10 9.87
C THR A 328 20.92 -21.11 11.19
N ASN A 329 19.63 -21.44 11.17
CA ASN A 329 18.85 -21.67 12.37
C ASN A 329 19.29 -23.00 13.04
N LYS A 330 19.33 -23.05 14.37
CA LYS A 330 19.67 -24.28 15.12
C LYS A 330 18.49 -25.22 15.29
N VAL A 331 17.28 -24.69 15.26
CA VAL A 331 16.04 -25.46 15.45
C VAL A 331 15.61 -26.08 14.13
N ASP A 332 15.64 -25.33 13.02
CA ASP A 332 15.40 -25.86 11.68
C ASP A 332 16.62 -25.62 10.78
N PRO A 333 17.45 -26.65 10.49
CA PRO A 333 18.67 -26.47 9.71
C PRO A 333 18.43 -26.09 8.25
N TYR A 334 17.19 -26.16 7.77
CA TYR A 334 16.83 -25.72 6.42
C TYR A 334 16.54 -24.22 6.34
N GLU A 335 16.37 -23.55 7.48
CA GLU A 335 16.12 -22.11 7.58
C GLU A 335 17.45 -21.34 7.74
N SER A 336 17.62 -20.26 6.98
CA SER A 336 18.81 -19.40 7.09
C SER A 336 18.49 -17.93 6.84
N ILE A 337 19.23 -17.05 7.51
CA ILE A 337 19.25 -15.62 7.19
C ILE A 337 20.58 -15.23 6.57
N THR A 338 20.57 -14.16 5.79
CA THR A 338 21.76 -13.50 5.28
C THR A 338 21.90 -12.13 5.92
N LEU A 339 23.12 -11.85 6.37
CA LEU A 339 23.55 -10.57 6.90
C LEU A 339 24.45 -9.91 5.86
N GLU A 340 24.16 -8.65 5.55
CA GLU A 340 24.94 -7.81 4.64
C GLU A 340 25.15 -6.43 5.29
N ILE A 341 26.37 -5.89 5.15
CA ILE A 341 26.69 -4.50 5.48
C ILE A 341 27.31 -3.89 4.22
N PRO A 342 26.57 -3.11 3.43
CA PRO A 342 27.07 -2.61 2.17
C PRO A 342 28.30 -1.72 2.36
N ASP A 343 29.35 -1.96 1.57
CA ASP A 343 30.56 -1.13 1.58
C ASP A 343 30.28 0.35 1.30
N THR A 344 29.22 0.62 0.54
CA THR A 344 28.76 1.97 0.18
C THR A 344 28.03 2.68 1.31
N CYS A 345 27.55 1.95 2.32
CA CYS A 345 26.78 2.48 3.44
C CYS A 345 27.02 1.65 4.71
N LYS A 346 28.19 1.84 5.34
CA LYS A 346 28.62 1.07 6.52
C LYS A 346 27.74 1.22 7.76
N GLY A 347 26.88 2.24 7.79
CA GLY A 347 25.85 2.40 8.82
C GLY A 347 24.61 1.53 8.60
N LEU A 348 24.42 0.99 7.39
CA LEU A 348 23.27 0.17 7.03
C LEU A 348 23.57 -1.32 7.25
N LEU A 349 22.77 -1.95 8.12
CA LEU A 349 22.72 -3.40 8.25
C LEU A 349 21.48 -3.94 7.54
N CYS A 350 21.69 -4.98 6.76
CA CYS A 350 20.66 -5.70 6.04
C CYS A 350 20.58 -7.13 6.56
N LEU A 351 19.40 -7.56 7.01
CA LEU A 351 19.09 -8.94 7.40
C LEU A 351 17.94 -9.45 6.55
N TYR A 352 18.14 -10.58 5.88
CA TYR A 352 17.13 -11.19 5.01
C TYR A 352 16.96 -12.66 5.30
N HIS A 353 15.73 -13.12 5.27
CA HIS A 353 15.44 -14.54 5.28
C HIS A 353 15.71 -15.13 3.90
N THR A 354 16.74 -15.97 3.80
CA THR A 354 17.27 -16.43 2.50
C THR A 354 17.08 -17.91 2.26
N GLY A 355 17.11 -18.75 3.29
CA GLY A 355 16.82 -20.17 3.16
C GLY A 355 15.50 -20.48 3.83
N LYS A 356 14.56 -21.05 3.08
CA LYS A 356 13.28 -21.56 3.60
C LYS A 356 13.23 -23.06 3.46
N ARG A 357 12.68 -23.76 4.44
CA ARG A 357 12.41 -25.19 4.33
C ARG A 357 11.37 -25.45 3.24
N ALA A 358 11.67 -26.37 2.35
CA ALA A 358 10.77 -26.86 1.33
C ALA A 358 10.78 -28.39 1.32
N THR A 359 9.72 -28.98 0.75
CA THR A 359 9.58 -30.42 0.63
C THR A 359 9.42 -30.77 -0.85
N SER A 360 10.28 -31.65 -1.34
CA SER A 360 10.24 -32.14 -2.73
C SER A 360 8.99 -33.00 -2.97
N LEU A 361 8.70 -33.28 -4.25
CA LEU A 361 7.62 -34.22 -4.62
C LEU A 361 7.82 -35.61 -4.03
N ASP A 362 9.08 -36.00 -3.82
CA ASP A 362 9.46 -37.30 -3.25
C ASP A 362 9.42 -37.31 -1.70
N GLY A 363 9.09 -36.18 -1.06
CA GLY A 363 8.97 -36.03 0.39
C GLY A 363 10.24 -35.60 1.12
N ASP A 364 11.37 -35.47 0.41
CA ASP A 364 12.63 -35.00 1.00
C ASP A 364 12.60 -33.51 1.31
N ASN A 365 13.10 -33.14 2.49
CA ASN A 365 13.25 -31.74 2.88
C ASN A 365 14.54 -31.16 2.28
N TYR A 366 14.46 -29.92 1.81
CA TYR A 366 15.60 -29.18 1.28
C TYR A 366 15.46 -27.69 1.62
N THR A 367 16.57 -26.95 1.52
CA THR A 367 16.55 -25.49 1.62
C THR A 367 16.26 -24.90 0.24
N PHE A 368 15.15 -24.20 0.13
CA PHE A 368 14.87 -23.34 -1.01
C PHE A 368 15.46 -21.96 -0.74
N TYR A 369 16.46 -21.57 -1.54
CA TYR A 369 17.10 -20.27 -1.41
C TYR A 369 16.37 -19.22 -2.24
N THR A 370 16.01 -18.11 -1.60
CA THR A 370 15.44 -16.92 -2.26
C THR A 370 16.41 -15.76 -2.16
N PHE A 371 16.66 -15.10 -3.30
CA PHE A 371 17.39 -13.85 -3.32
C PHE A 371 16.44 -12.69 -3.02
N PRO A 372 16.76 -11.80 -2.06
CA PRO A 372 15.95 -10.61 -1.85
C PRO A 372 16.01 -9.75 -3.13
N HIS A 373 14.85 -9.41 -3.68
CA HIS A 373 14.79 -8.38 -4.71
C HIS A 373 15.19 -7.05 -4.05
N SER A 374 16.19 -6.36 -4.62
CA SER A 374 16.65 -5.07 -4.11
C SER A 374 15.49 -4.08 -4.06
N ILE A 375 15.23 -3.47 -2.90
CA ILE A 375 14.17 -2.47 -2.72
C ILE A 375 14.49 -1.15 -3.45
N PHE A 376 15.75 -0.94 -3.87
CA PHE A 376 16.16 0.22 -4.67
C PHE A 376 15.92 0.00 -6.18
N CYS A 377 14.66 -0.13 -6.58
CA CYS A 377 14.23 0.00 -7.99
C CYS A 377 13.11 1.03 -8.11
#